data_AF-A0A4Q7Y4I6-F1
#
_entry.id   AF-A0A4Q7Y4I6-F1
#
_cell.length_a   1.000
_cell.length_b   1.000
_cell.length_c   1.000
_cell.angle_alpha   90.00
_cell.angle_beta   90.00
_cell.angle_gamma   90.00
#
_symmetry.space_group_name_H-M   'P 1'
#
loop_
_entity.id
_entity.type
_entity.pdbx_description
1 polymer ?
#
loop_
_entity_poly.entity_id
_entity_poly.type
_entity_poly.pdbx_seq_one_letter_code
_entity_poly.pdbx_strand_id
1 'polypeptide(L)'
;MDDDDRWAEARRILDGLPSEALESRVRHRRRLAVLLGTGLVLLAAGAAFAVLAWLGDEPVTADDDPRWRTIAGLVLTAGASVLVIVGAVNQWRANRRLGGLRTPLVGLDRRQQKLLLDELRGVLPLDQAHVGLVRHLAERQAGQRALLLLQLGLLLSFVAQFIVSPSGWRLAMVLVFGAGFAVIAPMVLRNEHQARRFLAEHPDPRMAP
;
A
#
# COMPACT_ATOMS: atom_id res chain seq x y z
N MET A 1 -6.28 -3.83 -35.68
CA MET A 1 -7.23 -3.64 -34.58
C MET A 1 -7.32 -2.15 -34.38
N ASP A 2 -8.47 -1.59 -34.72
CA ASP A 2 -8.67 -0.15 -34.78
C ASP A 2 -8.62 0.45 -33.37
N ASP A 3 -8.28 1.74 -33.26
CA ASP A 3 -8.19 2.39 -31.93
C ASP A 3 -9.56 2.39 -31.22
N ASP A 4 -10.65 2.52 -31.98
CA ASP A 4 -12.03 2.47 -31.47
C ASP A 4 -12.39 1.11 -30.85
N ASP A 5 -11.88 0.00 -31.41
CA ASP A 5 -12.11 -1.35 -30.87
C ASP A 5 -11.49 -1.53 -29.47
N ARG A 6 -10.31 -0.94 -29.23
CA ARG A 6 -9.61 -1.00 -27.95
C ARG A 6 -10.35 -0.24 -26.85
N TRP A 7 -10.88 0.94 -27.18
CA TRP A 7 -11.68 1.74 -26.24
C TRP A 7 -13.01 1.05 -25.90
N ALA A 8 -13.65 0.41 -26.88
CA ALA A 8 -14.89 -0.33 -26.69
C ALA A 8 -14.71 -1.54 -25.76
N GLU A 9 -13.63 -2.31 -25.90
CA GLU A 9 -13.33 -3.46 -25.03
C GLU A 9 -13.04 -3.03 -23.59
N ALA A 10 -12.28 -1.95 -23.39
CA ALA A 10 -12.00 -1.39 -22.08
C ALA A 10 -13.27 -0.96 -21.33
N ARG A 11 -14.26 -0.39 -22.05
CA ARG A 11 -15.55 0.04 -21.49
C ARG A 11 -16.42 -1.15 -21.07
N ARG A 12 -16.43 -2.22 -21.87
CA ARG A 12 -17.19 -3.45 -21.61
C ARG A 12 -16.74 -4.16 -20.32
N ILE A 13 -15.43 -4.14 -20.04
CA ILE A 13 -14.85 -4.71 -18.80
C ILE A 13 -15.24 -3.86 -17.57
N LEU A 14 -15.37 -2.54 -17.75
CA LEU A 14 -15.71 -1.56 -16.72
C LEU A 14 -17.18 -1.66 -16.27
N ASP A 15 -18.07 -2.11 -17.15
CA ASP A 15 -19.52 -2.23 -16.88
C ASP A 15 -19.93 -3.57 -16.22
N GLY A 16 -18.98 -4.41 -15.78
CA GLY A 16 -19.24 -5.72 -15.17
C GLY A 16 -20.11 -5.70 -13.90
N LEU A 17 -21.40 -6.02 -14.05
CA LEU A 17 -22.41 -6.14 -12.98
C LEU A 17 -22.04 -7.21 -11.91
N PRO A 18 -22.25 -6.94 -10.60
CA PRO A 18 -21.76 -7.80 -9.52
C PRO A 18 -22.73 -8.93 -9.14
N SER A 19 -22.22 -10.14 -8.84
CA SER A 19 -23.01 -11.28 -8.34
C SER A 19 -23.04 -11.33 -6.80
N GLU A 20 -24.25 -11.35 -6.22
CA GLU A 20 -24.54 -11.36 -4.78
C GLU A 20 -23.90 -12.55 -4.01
N ALA A 21 -23.55 -13.62 -4.72
CA ALA A 21 -22.89 -14.80 -4.15
C ALA A 21 -21.46 -14.55 -3.62
N LEU A 22 -20.81 -13.45 -4.02
CA LEU A 22 -19.47 -13.08 -3.56
C LEU A 22 -19.47 -12.40 -2.19
N GLU A 23 -20.59 -11.82 -1.76
CA GLU A 23 -20.66 -10.92 -0.61
C GLU A 23 -20.63 -11.65 0.74
N SER A 24 -21.25 -12.84 0.81
CA SER A 24 -21.29 -13.67 2.02
C SER A 24 -19.93 -14.31 2.36
N ARG A 25 -19.17 -14.75 1.36
CA ARG A 25 -17.81 -15.31 1.52
C ARG A 25 -16.79 -14.27 1.98
N VAL A 26 -17.03 -12.99 1.69
CA VAL A 26 -16.16 -11.88 2.10
C VAL A 26 -16.21 -11.63 3.61
N ARG A 27 -17.39 -11.71 4.24
CA ARG A 27 -17.53 -11.47 5.69
C ARG A 27 -16.76 -12.47 6.54
N HIS A 28 -16.78 -13.74 6.14
CA HIS A 28 -16.07 -14.80 6.86
C HIS A 28 -14.54 -14.64 6.75
N ARG A 29 -14.02 -14.33 5.55
CA ARG A 29 -12.59 -14.08 5.32
C ARG A 29 -12.09 -12.75 5.89
N ARG A 30 -12.97 -11.75 6.02
CA ARG A 30 -12.71 -10.49 6.74
C ARG A 30 -12.47 -10.72 8.23
N ARG A 31 -13.29 -11.55 8.89
CA ARG A 31 -13.06 -11.94 10.29
C ARG A 31 -11.74 -12.67 10.46
N LEU A 32 -11.42 -13.57 9.54
CA LEU A 32 -10.20 -14.38 9.60
C LEU A 32 -8.92 -13.54 9.41
N ALA A 33 -8.92 -12.56 8.51
CA ALA A 33 -7.79 -11.64 8.34
C ALA A 33 -7.58 -10.70 9.55
N VAL A 34 -8.67 -10.23 10.16
CA VAL A 34 -8.59 -9.43 11.40
C VAL A 34 -8.07 -10.30 12.53
N LEU A 35 -8.60 -11.52 12.70
CA LEU A 35 -8.14 -12.46 13.72
C LEU A 35 -6.66 -12.82 13.55
N LEU A 36 -6.19 -13.04 12.31
CA LEU A 36 -4.78 -13.29 12.04
C LEU A 36 -3.91 -12.06 12.36
N GLY A 37 -4.35 -10.87 11.98
CA GLY A 37 -3.64 -9.62 12.32
C GLY A 37 -3.56 -9.39 13.83
N THR A 38 -4.68 -9.55 14.53
CA THR A 38 -4.73 -9.44 16.01
C THR A 38 -3.91 -10.53 16.68
N GLY A 39 -3.99 -11.76 16.20
CA GLY A 39 -3.20 -12.89 16.69
C GLY A 39 -1.70 -12.67 16.52
N LEU A 40 -1.27 -12.12 15.38
CA LEU A 40 0.14 -11.82 15.14
C LEU A 40 0.66 -10.68 16.04
N VAL A 41 -0.16 -9.66 16.29
CA VAL A 41 0.18 -8.59 17.24
C VAL A 41 0.31 -9.14 18.66
N LEU A 42 -0.63 -9.99 19.07
CA LEU A 42 -0.57 -10.66 20.38
C LEU A 42 0.64 -11.60 20.49
N LEU A 43 1.01 -12.28 19.41
CA LEU A 43 2.22 -13.11 19.34
C LEU A 43 3.50 -12.27 19.46
N ALA A 44 3.58 -11.15 18.75
CA ALA A 44 4.71 -10.24 18.83
C ALA A 44 4.84 -9.63 20.24
N ALA A 45 3.71 -9.23 20.85
CA ALA A 45 3.67 -8.74 22.22
C ALA A 45 4.05 -9.83 23.25
N GLY A 46 3.57 -11.06 23.05
CA GLY A 46 3.91 -12.21 23.89
C GLY A 46 5.39 -12.60 23.78
N ALA A 47 5.95 -12.57 22.57
CA ALA A 47 7.38 -12.80 22.34
C ALA A 47 8.23 -11.70 22.99
N ALA A 48 7.82 -10.43 22.89
CA ALA A 48 8.47 -9.33 23.58
C ALA A 48 8.48 -9.51 25.10
N PHE A 49 7.33 -9.91 25.66
CA PHE A 49 7.16 -10.15 27.09
C PHE A 49 7.99 -11.34 27.57
N ALA A 50 8.01 -12.44 26.82
CA ALA A 50 8.82 -13.61 27.13
C ALA A 50 10.32 -13.30 27.14
N VAL A 51 10.80 -12.50 26.17
CA VAL A 51 12.20 -12.05 26.13
C VAL A 51 12.55 -11.17 27.33
N LEU A 52 11.67 -10.23 27.69
CA LEU A 52 11.83 -9.39 28.88
C LEU A 52 11.86 -10.20 30.18
N ALA A 53 11.00 -11.21 30.30
CA ALA A 53 10.94 -12.10 31.47
C ALA A 53 12.21 -12.97 31.57
N TRP A 54 12.75 -13.42 30.44
CA TRP A 54 13.96 -14.26 30.40
C TRP A 54 15.24 -13.48 30.70
N LEU A 55 15.30 -12.19 30.35
CA LEU A 55 16.42 -11.29 30.62
C LEU A 55 16.46 -10.76 32.06
N GLY A 56 15.47 -11.09 32.89
CA GLY A 56 15.36 -10.64 34.29
C GLY A 56 16.32 -11.35 35.27
N ASP A 57 16.88 -12.50 34.88
CA ASP A 57 17.58 -13.42 35.81
C ASP A 57 19.12 -13.47 35.66
N GLU A 58 19.73 -12.75 34.71
CA GLU A 58 21.21 -12.78 34.55
C GLU A 58 21.95 -11.60 35.19
N PRO A 59 23.07 -11.87 35.91
CA PRO A 59 23.92 -10.83 36.49
C PRO A 59 24.66 -10.06 35.39
N VAL A 60 24.50 -8.74 35.40
CA VAL A 60 25.10 -7.79 34.44
C VAL A 60 26.62 -7.96 34.39
N THR A 61 27.16 -8.31 33.22
CA THR A 61 28.60 -8.28 32.98
C THR A 61 28.98 -7.09 32.09
N ALA A 62 30.20 -6.57 32.25
CA ALA A 62 30.62 -5.28 31.67
C ALA A 62 30.75 -5.25 30.14
N ASP A 63 30.51 -6.37 29.45
CA ASP A 63 30.54 -6.52 27.98
C ASP A 63 29.12 -6.62 27.38
N ASP A 64 28.09 -6.39 28.19
CA ASP A 64 26.68 -6.46 27.78
C ASP A 64 26.35 -5.32 26.79
N ASP A 65 25.92 -5.70 25.58
CA ASP A 65 25.37 -4.80 24.58
C ASP A 65 24.24 -3.96 25.24
N PRO A 66 24.20 -2.62 25.06
CA PRO A 66 23.33 -1.78 25.88
C PRO A 66 21.86 -2.21 25.76
N ARG A 67 21.24 -2.59 26.88
CA ARG A 67 19.85 -3.11 26.94
C ARG A 67 18.81 -2.25 26.22
N TRP A 68 19.04 -0.93 26.16
CA TRP A 68 18.18 0.00 25.44
C TRP A 68 18.13 -0.27 23.93
N ARG A 69 19.19 -0.82 23.32
CA ARG A 69 19.23 -1.19 21.89
C ARG A 69 18.26 -2.32 21.59
N THR A 70 18.25 -3.34 22.44
CA THR A 70 17.33 -4.48 22.32
C THR A 70 15.88 -4.02 22.46
N ILE A 71 15.58 -3.20 23.47
CA ILE A 71 14.23 -2.65 23.68
C ILE A 71 13.81 -1.78 22.50
N ALA A 72 14.65 -0.85 22.07
CA ALA A 72 14.36 0.05 20.94
C ALA A 72 14.15 -0.74 19.64
N GLY A 73 15.01 -1.71 19.36
CA GLY A 73 14.90 -2.59 18.21
C GLY A 73 13.59 -3.39 18.21
N LEU A 74 13.18 -3.89 19.37
CA LEU A 74 11.95 -4.67 19.51
C LEU A 74 10.71 -3.78 19.30
N VAL A 75 10.66 -2.60 19.93
CA VAL A 75 9.57 -1.63 19.75
C VAL A 75 9.45 -1.20 18.29
N LEU A 76 10.57 -0.88 17.64
CA LEU A 76 10.59 -0.52 16.22
C LEU A 76 10.13 -1.67 15.32
N THR A 77 10.57 -2.90 15.61
CA THR A 77 10.17 -4.10 14.85
C THR A 77 8.67 -4.37 14.98
N ALA A 78 8.11 -4.23 16.19
CA ALA A 78 6.68 -4.38 16.42
C ALA A 78 5.87 -3.31 15.67
N GLY A 79 6.27 -2.04 15.78
CA GLY A 79 5.62 -0.93 15.06
C GLY A 79 5.71 -1.09 13.53
N ALA A 80 6.88 -1.48 13.03
CA ALA A 80 7.11 -1.77 11.62
C ALA A 80 6.20 -2.90 11.11
N SER A 81 6.07 -3.98 11.89
CA SER A 81 5.18 -5.11 11.56
C SER A 81 3.73 -4.67 11.44
N VAL A 82 3.24 -3.83 12.36
CA VAL A 82 1.89 -3.26 12.29
C VAL A 82 1.68 -2.46 10.99
N LEU A 83 2.64 -1.60 10.63
CA LEU A 83 2.57 -0.81 9.41
C LEU A 83 2.56 -1.66 8.14
N VAL A 84 3.41 -2.70 8.09
CA VAL A 84 3.45 -3.65 6.96
C VAL A 84 2.11 -4.36 6.82
N ILE A 85 1.52 -4.84 7.91
CA ILE A 85 0.23 -5.53 7.90
C ILE A 85 -0.89 -4.59 7.45
N VAL A 86 -0.97 -3.39 8.02
CA VAL A 86 -1.99 -2.40 7.66
C VAL A 86 -1.85 -1.99 6.19
N GLY A 87 -0.62 -1.73 5.74
CA GLY A 87 -0.32 -1.43 4.34
C GLY A 87 -0.71 -2.57 3.40
N ALA A 88 -0.36 -3.81 3.74
CA ALA A 88 -0.69 -5.00 2.95
C ALA A 88 -2.19 -5.23 2.86
N VAL A 89 -2.92 -5.11 3.97
CA VAL A 89 -4.38 -5.25 4.02
C VAL A 89 -5.05 -4.16 3.18
N ASN A 90 -4.60 -2.91 3.29
CA ASN A 90 -5.15 -1.81 2.50
C ASN A 90 -4.85 -1.96 1.01
N GLN A 91 -3.62 -2.36 0.65
CA GLN A 91 -3.24 -2.63 -0.74
C GLN A 91 -4.04 -3.78 -1.34
N TRP A 92 -4.23 -4.86 -0.57
CA TRP A 92 -5.05 -5.99 -0.99
C TRP A 92 -6.52 -5.61 -1.19
N ARG A 93 -7.08 -4.80 -0.28
CA ARG A 93 -8.43 -4.25 -0.42
C ARG A 93 -8.56 -3.37 -1.68
N ALA A 94 -7.58 -2.51 -1.94
CA ALA A 94 -7.55 -1.65 -3.12
C ALA A 94 -7.49 -2.47 -4.42
N ASN A 95 -6.57 -3.43 -4.50
CA ASN A 95 -6.45 -4.33 -5.65
C ASN A 95 -7.72 -5.16 -5.90
N ARG A 96 -8.43 -5.53 -4.83
CA ARG A 96 -9.68 -6.28 -4.93
C ARG A 96 -10.84 -5.42 -5.44
N ARG A 97 -10.97 -4.17 -4.95
CA ARG A 97 -12.02 -3.24 -5.41
C ARG A 97 -11.87 -2.89 -6.89
N LEU A 98 -10.62 -2.81 -7.36
CA LEU A 98 -10.30 -2.39 -8.73
C LEU A 98 -10.12 -3.57 -9.70
N GLY A 99 -10.58 -4.78 -9.35
CA GLY A 99 -10.66 -5.90 -10.32
C GLY A 99 -9.35 -6.60 -10.67
N GLY A 100 -8.29 -6.53 -9.85
CA GLY A 100 -7.08 -7.35 -10.01
C GLY A 100 -6.33 -7.20 -11.35
N LEU A 101 -5.65 -8.28 -11.78
CA LEU A 101 -4.80 -8.37 -13.00
C LEU A 101 -5.53 -8.03 -14.32
N ARG A 102 -6.86 -7.91 -14.30
CA ARG A 102 -7.67 -7.45 -15.43
C ARG A 102 -7.85 -5.94 -15.39
N THR A 103 -6.73 -5.21 -15.37
CA THR A 103 -6.84 -3.77 -15.50
C THR A 103 -7.21 -3.46 -16.95
N PRO A 104 -8.28 -2.70 -17.23
CA PRO A 104 -8.62 -2.28 -18.60
C PRO A 104 -7.47 -1.55 -19.31
N LEU A 105 -6.48 -1.04 -18.56
CA LEU A 105 -5.25 -0.43 -19.07
C LEU A 105 -4.27 -1.39 -19.75
N VAL A 106 -4.37 -2.71 -19.53
CA VAL A 106 -3.45 -3.69 -20.14
C VAL A 106 -3.63 -3.77 -21.66
N GLY A 107 -4.82 -3.44 -22.17
CA GLY A 107 -5.09 -3.37 -23.61
C GLY A 107 -4.70 -2.06 -24.29
N LEU A 108 -4.35 -1.02 -23.52
CA LEU A 108 -4.01 0.31 -24.03
C LEU A 108 -2.50 0.43 -24.28
N ASP A 109 -2.12 1.07 -25.38
CA ASP A 109 -0.71 1.35 -25.70
C ASP A 109 -0.10 2.37 -24.71
N ARG A 110 1.23 2.38 -24.57
CA ARG A 110 1.93 3.32 -23.68
C ARG A 110 1.62 4.78 -23.99
N ARG A 111 1.38 5.10 -25.27
CA ARG A 111 0.99 6.46 -25.69
C ARG A 111 -0.41 6.83 -25.16
N GLN A 112 -1.37 5.91 -25.24
CA GLN A 112 -2.72 6.09 -24.72
C GLN A 112 -2.72 6.19 -23.18
N GLN A 113 -1.92 5.38 -22.50
CA GLN A 113 -1.74 5.48 -21.06
C GLN A 113 -1.16 6.83 -20.65
N LYS A 114 -0.18 7.36 -21.41
CA LYS A 114 0.38 8.70 -21.18
C LYS A 114 -0.68 9.79 -21.39
N LEU A 115 -1.50 9.69 -22.43
CA LEU A 115 -2.61 10.64 -22.68
C LEU A 115 -3.57 10.69 -21.49
N LEU A 116 -4.03 9.54 -20.99
CA LEU A 116 -4.90 9.47 -19.81
C LEU A 116 -4.26 10.07 -18.55
N LEU A 117 -2.95 9.90 -18.37
CA LEU A 117 -2.21 10.53 -17.28
C LEU A 117 -2.10 12.04 -17.45
N ASP A 118 -1.90 12.51 -18.68
CA ASP A 118 -1.79 13.95 -18.99
C ASP A 118 -3.17 14.64 -18.86
N GLU A 119 -4.27 13.97 -19.24
CA GLU A 119 -5.65 14.39 -18.95
C GLU A 119 -5.91 14.45 -17.44
N LEU A 120 -5.54 13.41 -16.67
CA LEU A 120 -5.69 13.38 -15.21
C LEU A 120 -4.92 14.51 -14.52
N ARG A 121 -3.74 14.86 -15.05
CA ARG A 121 -2.89 15.95 -14.54
C ARG A 121 -3.41 17.34 -14.93
N GLY A 122 -4.42 17.42 -15.79
CA GLY A 122 -4.92 18.67 -16.36
C GLY A 122 -3.96 19.32 -17.36
N VAL A 123 -3.04 18.55 -17.94
CA VAL A 123 -2.14 19.02 -19.01
C VAL A 123 -2.89 19.07 -20.35
N LEU A 124 -3.77 18.11 -20.57
CA LEU A 124 -4.65 18.04 -21.74
C LEU A 124 -6.11 18.28 -21.32
N PRO A 125 -6.94 18.87 -22.21
CA PRO A 125 -8.37 18.98 -21.96
C PRO A 125 -8.98 17.59 -21.82
N LEU A 126 -9.87 17.44 -20.84
CA LEU A 126 -10.53 16.17 -20.55
C LEU A 126 -11.55 15.83 -21.63
N ASP A 127 -11.34 14.72 -22.34
CA ASP A 127 -12.34 14.18 -23.25
C ASP A 127 -13.48 13.52 -22.46
N GLN A 128 -14.72 13.91 -22.76
CA GLN A 128 -15.94 13.34 -22.19
C GLN A 128 -16.00 11.81 -22.39
N ALA A 129 -15.45 11.28 -23.49
CA ALA A 129 -15.40 9.85 -23.75
C ALA A 129 -14.46 9.10 -22.79
N HIS A 130 -13.41 9.75 -22.27
CA HIS A 130 -12.37 9.15 -21.43
C HIS A 130 -12.62 9.29 -19.93
N VAL A 131 -13.60 10.12 -19.50
CA VAL A 131 -13.85 10.43 -18.09
C VAL A 131 -13.93 9.18 -17.21
N GLY A 132 -14.61 8.12 -17.66
CA GLY A 132 -14.72 6.87 -16.90
C GLY A 132 -13.37 6.16 -16.70
N LEU A 133 -12.49 6.17 -17.71
CA LEU A 133 -11.16 5.57 -17.65
C LEU A 133 -10.20 6.41 -16.82
N VAL A 134 -10.23 7.74 -16.97
CA VAL A 134 -9.45 8.69 -16.15
C VAL A 134 -9.86 8.58 -14.68
N ARG A 135 -11.16 8.46 -14.40
CA ARG A 135 -11.67 8.24 -13.05
C ARG A 135 -11.17 6.92 -12.45
N HIS A 136 -11.22 5.82 -13.20
CA HIS A 136 -10.70 4.54 -12.72
C HIS A 136 -9.19 4.60 -12.43
N LEU A 137 -8.43 5.34 -13.25
CA LEU A 137 -7.02 5.62 -13.00
C LEU A 137 -6.81 6.45 -11.73
N ALA A 138 -7.63 7.49 -11.52
CA ALA A 138 -7.60 8.32 -10.32
C ALA A 138 -7.92 7.51 -9.05
N GLU A 139 -8.94 6.64 -9.08
CA GLU A 139 -9.26 5.74 -7.96
C GLU A 139 -8.09 4.80 -7.64
N ARG A 140 -7.39 4.29 -8.66
CA ARG A 140 -6.20 3.47 -8.48
C ARG A 140 -5.03 4.25 -7.87
N GLN A 141 -4.78 5.47 -8.32
CA GLN A 141 -3.74 6.35 -7.75
C GLN A 141 -4.06 6.75 -6.31
N ALA A 142 -5.33 7.05 -5.99
CA ALA A 142 -5.76 7.33 -4.63
C ALA A 142 -5.53 6.13 -3.70
N GLY A 143 -5.61 4.91 -4.22
CA GLY A 143 -5.29 3.68 -3.49
C GLY A 143 -3.79 3.45 -3.24
N GLN A 144 -2.89 4.07 -4.01
CA GLN A 144 -1.43 3.84 -3.91
C GLN A 144 -0.82 4.33 -2.60
N ARG A 145 -1.48 5.22 -1.85
CA ARG A 145 -1.01 5.65 -0.52
C ARG A 145 -0.81 4.46 0.44
N ALA A 146 -1.60 3.40 0.30
CA ALA A 146 -1.44 2.19 1.11
C ALA A 146 -0.06 1.54 0.90
N LEU A 147 0.51 1.65 -0.30
CA LEU A 147 1.83 1.15 -0.62
C LEU A 147 2.94 1.95 0.08
N LEU A 148 2.75 3.25 0.32
CA LEU A 148 3.67 4.04 1.13
C LEU A 148 3.71 3.58 2.58
N LEU A 149 2.57 3.20 3.17
CA LEU A 149 2.54 2.64 4.53
C LEU A 149 3.32 1.33 4.61
N LEU A 150 3.16 0.47 3.59
CA LEU A 150 3.91 -0.78 3.51
C LEU A 150 5.42 -0.53 3.35
N GLN A 151 5.83 0.38 2.46
CA GLN A 151 7.23 0.74 2.30
C GLN A 151 7.83 1.37 3.56
N LEU A 152 7.06 2.23 4.25
CA LEU A 152 7.48 2.84 5.50
C LEU A 152 7.70 1.79 6.59
N GLY A 153 6.79 0.82 6.72
CA GLY A 153 6.97 -0.32 7.63
C GLY A 153 8.22 -1.14 7.30
N LEU A 154 8.49 -1.37 6.01
CA LEU A 154 9.70 -2.08 5.58
C LEU A 154 10.98 -1.28 5.90
N LEU A 155 10.98 0.03 5.66
CA LEU A 155 12.10 0.91 6.01
C LEU A 155 12.37 0.89 7.52
N LEU A 156 11.32 0.99 8.33
CA LEU A 156 11.44 0.91 9.80
C LEU A 156 11.98 -0.44 10.26
N SER A 157 11.64 -1.53 9.56
CA SER A 157 12.19 -2.86 9.85
C SER A 157 13.71 -2.90 9.62
N PHE A 158 14.21 -2.29 8.54
CA PHE A 158 15.66 -2.18 8.30
C PHE A 158 16.36 -1.30 9.36
N VAL A 159 15.73 -0.20 9.76
CA VAL A 159 16.24 0.66 10.84
C VAL A 159 16.32 -0.11 12.15
N ALA A 160 15.28 -0.89 12.49
CA ALA A 160 15.27 -1.74 13.67
C ALA A 160 16.42 -2.76 13.65
N GLN A 161 16.60 -3.44 12.53
CA GLN A 161 17.70 -4.40 12.33
C GLN A 161 19.08 -3.75 12.47
N PHE A 162 19.24 -2.53 11.96
CA PHE A 162 20.48 -1.77 12.11
C PHE A 162 20.77 -1.41 13.58
N ILE A 163 19.74 -1.04 14.35
CA ILE A 163 19.89 -0.73 15.79
C ILE A 163 20.28 -1.97 16.59
N VAL A 164 19.65 -3.12 16.30
CA VAL A 164 19.90 -4.38 17.02
C VAL A 164 21.28 -4.94 16.72
N SER A 165 21.74 -4.85 15.46
CA SER A 165 23.11 -5.25 15.12
C SER A 165 23.64 -4.30 14.04
N PRO A 166 24.42 -3.30 14.46
CA PRO A 166 25.00 -2.31 13.55
C PRO A 166 26.02 -2.98 12.62
N SER A 167 25.81 -2.83 11.31
CA SER A 167 26.79 -3.26 10.31
C SER A 167 26.77 -2.31 9.12
N GLY A 168 27.92 -2.17 8.45
CA GLY A 168 28.03 -1.28 7.28
C GLY A 168 27.06 -1.65 6.16
N TRP A 169 26.80 -2.94 5.95
CA TRP A 169 25.81 -3.42 4.98
C TRP A 169 24.37 -3.02 5.33
N ARG A 170 23.97 -3.15 6.62
CA ARG A 170 22.62 -2.74 7.06
C ARG A 170 22.45 -1.23 6.98
N LEU A 171 23.49 -0.46 7.31
CA LEU A 171 23.49 0.98 7.11
C LEU A 171 23.28 1.33 5.63
N ALA A 172 24.00 0.66 4.73
CA ALA A 172 23.83 0.85 3.28
C ALA A 172 22.39 0.53 2.83
N MET A 173 21.78 -0.55 3.32
CA MET A 173 20.37 -0.86 3.04
C MET A 173 19.42 0.25 3.51
N VAL A 174 19.57 0.72 4.76
CA VAL A 174 18.74 1.82 5.30
C VAL A 174 18.87 3.08 4.45
N LEU A 175 20.09 3.44 4.05
CA LEU A 175 20.34 4.62 3.22
C LEU A 175 19.71 4.48 1.82
N VAL A 176 19.90 3.33 1.15
CA VAL A 176 19.35 3.08 -0.19
C VAL A 176 17.82 3.06 -0.16
N PHE A 177 17.21 2.33 0.76
CA PHE A 177 15.75 2.29 0.90
C PHE A 177 15.18 3.64 1.35
N GLY A 178 15.86 4.33 2.27
CA GLY A 178 15.47 5.66 2.74
C GLY A 178 15.49 6.70 1.61
N ALA A 179 16.55 6.71 0.79
CA ALA A 179 16.65 7.57 -0.39
C ALA A 179 15.57 7.24 -1.42
N GLY A 180 15.36 5.96 -1.72
CA GLY A 180 14.29 5.52 -2.62
C GLY A 180 12.90 5.96 -2.13
N PHE A 181 12.62 5.79 -0.84
CA PHE A 181 11.37 6.24 -0.22
C PHE A 181 11.22 7.76 -0.29
N ALA A 182 12.28 8.52 0.01
CA ALA A 182 12.28 9.99 -0.05
C ALA A 182 11.98 10.54 -1.46
N VAL A 183 12.34 9.80 -2.52
CA VAL A 183 12.01 10.14 -3.91
C VAL A 183 10.58 9.72 -4.27
N ILE A 184 10.19 8.49 -3.94
CA ILE A 184 8.89 7.91 -4.34
C ILE A 184 7.72 8.54 -3.57
N ALA A 185 7.87 8.77 -2.26
CA ALA A 185 6.81 9.29 -1.40
C ALA A 185 6.21 10.62 -1.89
N PRO A 186 6.98 11.69 -2.17
CA PRO A 186 6.40 12.95 -2.64
C PRO A 186 5.74 12.79 -4.01
N MET A 187 6.25 11.93 -4.90
CA MET A 187 5.61 11.65 -6.19
C MET A 187 4.24 10.99 -6.01
N VAL A 188 4.16 9.98 -5.14
CA VAL A 188 2.89 9.27 -4.86
C VAL A 188 1.89 10.21 -4.16
N LEU A 189 2.32 11.00 -3.18
CA LEU A 189 1.45 11.96 -2.49
C LEU A 189 0.94 13.06 -3.43
N ARG A 190 1.79 13.55 -4.34
CA ARG A 190 1.38 14.52 -5.37
C ARG A 190 0.34 13.92 -6.31
N ASN A 191 0.57 12.71 -6.81
CA ASN A 191 -0.37 12.02 -7.70
C ASN A 191 -1.69 11.71 -6.98
N GLU A 192 -1.65 11.29 -5.72
CA GLU A 192 -2.85 11.09 -4.89
C GLU A 192 -3.65 12.38 -4.74
N HIS A 193 -2.99 13.50 -4.47
CA HIS A 193 -3.66 14.79 -4.33
C HIS A 193 -4.35 15.21 -5.63
N GLN A 194 -3.67 15.05 -6.77
CA GLN A 194 -4.25 15.30 -8.10
C GLN A 194 -5.44 14.39 -8.38
N ALA A 195 -5.31 13.09 -8.10
CA ALA A 195 -6.39 12.12 -8.27
C ALA A 195 -7.61 12.43 -7.40
N ARG A 196 -7.40 12.80 -6.13
CA ARG A 196 -8.50 13.18 -5.23
C ARG A 196 -9.20 14.46 -5.68
N ARG A 197 -8.44 15.44 -6.17
CA ARG A 197 -9.01 16.67 -6.74
C ARG A 197 -9.87 16.34 -7.96
N PHE A 198 -9.36 15.53 -8.89
CA PHE A 198 -10.12 15.07 -10.05
C PHE A 198 -11.43 14.36 -9.65
N LEU A 199 -11.37 13.44 -8.67
CA LEU A 199 -12.54 12.72 -8.17
C LEU A 199 -13.56 13.62 -7.46
N ALA A 200 -13.10 14.71 -6.83
CA ALA A 200 -13.98 15.70 -6.21
C ALA A 200 -14.69 16.56 -7.27
N GLU A 201 -14.00 16.90 -8.36
CA GLU A 201 -14.54 17.66 -9.49
C GLU A 201 -15.48 16.82 -10.37
N HIS A 202 -15.31 15.50 -10.41
CA HIS A 202 -16.08 14.56 -11.23
C HIS A 202 -16.72 13.44 -10.39
N PRO A 203 -17.74 13.77 -9.56
CA PRO A 203 -18.41 12.80 -8.69
C PRO A 203 -19.08 11.67 -9.48
N ASP A 204 -19.40 10.54 -8.82
CA ASP A 204 -20.05 9.42 -9.51
C ASP A 204 -21.46 9.79 -9.98
N PRO A 205 -21.76 9.75 -11.28
CA PRO A 205 -23.14 9.86 -11.73
C PRO A 205 -24.03 8.74 -11.16
N ARG A 206 -23.44 7.59 -10.78
CA ARG A 206 -24.18 6.46 -10.15
C ARG A 206 -24.48 6.67 -8.66
N MET A 207 -23.87 7.67 -8.02
CA MET A 207 -24.10 8.01 -6.60
C MET A 207 -24.78 9.36 -6.40
N ALA A 208 -25.28 9.98 -7.49
CA ALA A 208 -26.19 11.09 -7.39
C ALA A 208 -27.54 10.57 -6.83
N PRO A 209 -28.07 11.16 -5.74
CA PRO A 209 -29.31 10.72 -5.10
C PRO A 209 -30.55 10.94 -5.97
#